data_AF-A0A7X3H2T6-F1
#
_entry.id   AF-A0A7X3H2T6-F1
#
_cell.length_a   1.000
_cell.length_b   1.000
_cell.length_c   1.000
_cell.angle_alpha   90.00
_cell.angle_beta   90.00
_cell.angle_gamma   90.00
#
_symmetry.space_group_name_H-M   'P 1'
#
loop_
_entity.id
_entity.type
_entity.pdbx_description
1 polymer ?
#
loop_
_entity_poly.entity_id
_entity_poly.type
_entity_poly.pdbx_seq_one_letter_code
_entity_poly.pdbx_strand_id
1 'polypeptide(L)' 'MIDQSVRIDLADGSSWYFPSDTTLKERAGLVLSHIHATLKDIELNYDNVRHITDDRRRQLLKKLTYEMDFATGLLEEAA' A
#
# COMPACT_ATOMS: atom_id res chain seq x y z
N MET A 1 13.61 24.95 2.13
CA MET A 1 14.09 23.62 1.72
C MET A 1 13.03 23.02 0.81
N ILE A 2 13.40 22.54 -0.36
CA ILE A 2 12.47 21.80 -1.23
C ILE A 2 12.40 20.40 -0.64
N ASP A 3 11.23 20.01 -0.15
CA ASP A 3 10.98 18.65 0.34
C ASP A 3 11.15 17.69 -0.84
N GLN A 4 12.22 16.89 -0.83
CA GLN A 4 12.53 15.98 -1.92
C GLN A 4 11.77 14.68 -1.68
N SER A 5 10.74 14.40 -2.49
CA SER A 5 10.01 13.14 -2.43
C SER A 5 10.66 12.08 -3.33
N VAL A 6 10.88 10.88 -2.81
CA VAL A 6 11.25 9.68 -3.55
C VAL A 6 9.99 9.02 -4.06
N ARG A 7 9.85 8.91 -5.39
CA ARG A 7 8.79 8.16 -6.05
C ARG A 7 9.23 6.71 -6.25
N ILE A 8 8.36 5.77 -5.92
CA ILE A 8 8.56 4.34 -6.18
C ILE A 8 7.34 3.81 -6.93
N ASP A 9 7.57 3.29 -8.13
CA ASP A 9 6.53 2.69 -8.96
C ASP A 9 6.36 1.20 -8.61
N LEU A 10 5.11 0.76 -8.48
CA LEU A 10 4.74 -0.63 -8.21
C LEU A 10 4.39 -1.37 -9.51
N ALA A 11 4.40 -2.70 -9.44
CA ALA A 11 4.13 -3.56 -10.60
C ALA A 11 2.68 -3.49 -11.12
N ASP A 12 1.74 -2.91 -10.35
CA ASP A 12 0.40 -2.59 -10.84
C ASP A 12 0.30 -1.25 -11.58
N GLY A 13 1.41 -0.52 -11.71
CA GLY A 13 1.47 0.81 -12.31
C GLY A 13 1.09 1.95 -11.37
N SER A 14 0.84 1.67 -10.09
CA SER A 14 0.67 2.70 -9.05
C SER A 14 2.02 3.20 -8.54
N SER A 15 2.01 4.28 -7.75
CA SER A 15 3.23 4.87 -7.20
C SER A 15 3.07 5.29 -5.75
N TRP A 16 4.10 5.04 -4.95
CA TRP A 16 4.27 5.61 -3.62
C TRP A 16 5.23 6.79 -3.65
N TYR A 17 4.98 7.77 -2.79
CA TYR A 17 5.85 8.94 -2.61
C TYR A 17 6.24 9.03 -1.15
N PHE A 18 7.54 9.05 -0.88
CA PHE A 18 8.10 9.13 0.46
C PHE A 18 9.01 10.35 0.60
N PRO A 19 9.06 11.00 1.76
CA PRO A 19 10.11 11.98 2.04
C PRO A 19 11.50 11.32 1.91
N SER A 20 12.48 12.03 1.36
CA SER A 20 13.80 11.47 1.07
C SER A 20 14.57 10.98 2.30
N ASP A 21 14.27 11.55 3.45
CA ASP A 21 14.88 11.23 4.74
C ASP A 21 14.28 9.99 5.42
N THR A 22 13.14 9.47 4.93
CA THR A 22 12.57 8.22 5.45
C THR A 22 13.44 7.02 5.15
N THR A 23 13.69 6.21 6.18
CA THR A 23 14.39 4.93 6.11
C THR A 23 13.50 3.85 5.47
N LEU A 24 14.12 2.75 5.01
CA LEU A 24 13.39 1.61 4.45
C LEU A 24 12.36 1.02 5.43
N LYS A 25 12.69 0.92 6.73
CA LYS A 25 11.76 0.45 7.77
C LYS A 25 10.56 1.37 7.96
N GLU A 26 10.78 2.69 7.94
CA GLU A 26 9.69 3.67 8.05
C GLU A 26 8.77 3.60 6.82
N ARG A 27 9.34 3.48 5.62
CA ARG A 27 8.56 3.30 4.38
C ARG A 27 7.71 2.03 4.44
N ALA A 28 8.30 0.91 4.87
CA ALA A 28 7.55 -0.35 5.05
C ALA A 28 6.41 -0.18 6.06
N GLY A 29 6.66 0.47 7.20
CA GLY A 29 5.64 0.75 8.21
C GLY A 29 4.48 1.59 7.69
N LEU A 30 4.75 2.60 6.86
CA LEU A 30 3.72 3.43 6.23
C LEU A 30 2.85 2.63 5.27
N VAL A 31 3.48 1.80 4.41
CA VAL A 31 2.75 0.94 3.46
C VAL A 31 1.89 -0.09 4.20
N LEU A 32 2.43 -0.76 5.22
CA LEU A 32 1.67 -1.72 6.03
C LEU A 32 0.49 -1.06 6.76
N SER A 33 0.68 0.16 7.26
CA SER A 33 -0.40 0.93 7.89
C SER A 33 -1.52 1.25 6.91
N HIS A 34 -1.19 1.60 5.66
CA HIS A 34 -2.17 1.82 4.59
C HIS A 34 -2.94 0.54 4.24
N ILE A 35 -2.24 -0.58 4.09
CA ILE A 35 -2.85 -1.89 3.81
C ILE A 35 -3.83 -2.26 4.92
N HIS A 36 -3.41 -2.13 6.18
CA HIS A 36 -4.25 -2.43 7.34
C HIS A 36 -5.49 -1.53 7.40
N ALA A 37 -5.34 -0.22 7.16
CA ALA A 37 -6.47 0.70 7.09
C ALA A 37 -7.45 0.34 5.97
N THR A 38 -6.94 -0.04 4.80
CA THR A 38 -7.75 -0.45 3.65
C THR A 38 -8.51 -1.73 3.93
N LEU A 39 -7.87 -2.74 4.52
CA LEU A 39 -8.53 -3.98 4.93
C LEU A 39 -9.64 -3.74 5.96
N LYS A 40 -9.37 -2.87 6.94
CA LYS A 40 -10.35 -2.50 7.96
C LYS A 40 -11.55 -1.77 7.36
N ASP A 41 -11.33 -0.90 6.38
CA ASP A 41 -12.43 -0.22 5.67
C ASP A 41 -13.30 -1.21 4.89
N ILE A 42 -12.69 -2.21 4.24
CA ILE A 42 -13.43 -3.29 3.56
C ILE A 42 -14.27 -4.09 4.56
N GLU A 43 -13.70 -4.44 5.71
CA GLU A 43 -14.37 -5.20 6.76
C GLU A 43 -15.56 -4.42 7.35
N LEU A 44 -15.35 -3.15 7.72
CA LEU A 44 -16.40 -2.31 8.31
C LEU A 44 -17.53 -2.00 7.33
N ASN A 45 -17.20 -1.82 6.05
CA ASN A 45 -18.19 -1.56 5.02
C ASN A 45 -18.78 -2.84 4.44
N TYR A 46 -18.41 -4.05 4.90
CA TYR A 46 -18.81 -5.32 4.29
C TYR A 46 -20.33 -5.45 4.05
N ASP A 47 -21.16 -4.93 4.97
CA ASP A 47 -22.62 -4.91 4.82
C ASP A 47 -23.13 -3.89 3.78
N ASN A 48 -22.43 -2.75 3.60
CA ASN A 48 -22.65 -1.79 2.51
C ASN A 48 -22.01 -2.24 1.17
N VAL A 49 -21.05 -3.16 1.24
CA VAL A 49 -20.19 -3.64 0.16
C VAL A 49 -20.80 -4.82 -0.60
N ARG A 50 -22.02 -5.26 -0.26
CA ARG A 50 -22.86 -6.09 -1.17
C ARG A 50 -23.03 -5.47 -2.56
N HIS A 51 -22.72 -4.17 -2.72
CA HIS A 51 -22.70 -3.44 -3.99
C HIS A 51 -21.30 -3.17 -4.60
N ILE A 52 -20.20 -3.58 -3.96
CA ILE A 52 -18.90 -3.60 -4.66
C ILE A 52 -18.97 -4.74 -5.68
N THR A 53 -18.90 -4.39 -6.96
CA THR A 53 -18.83 -5.35 -8.04
C THR A 53 -17.62 -6.27 -7.85
N ASP A 54 -17.75 -7.53 -8.22
CA ASP A 54 -16.67 -8.52 -8.11
C ASP A 54 -15.37 -8.05 -8.75
N ASP A 55 -15.45 -7.25 -9.82
CA ASP A 55 -14.31 -6.65 -10.48
C ASP A 55 -13.57 -5.64 -9.60
N ARG A 56 -14.29 -4.78 -8.88
CA ARG A 56 -13.67 -3.80 -8.00
C ARG A 56 -13.02 -4.47 -6.78
N ARG A 57 -13.64 -5.54 -6.26
CA ARG A 57 -13.04 -6.37 -5.20
C ARG A 57 -11.76 -7.07 -5.69
N ARG A 58 -11.79 -7.65 -6.89
CA ARG A 58 -10.60 -8.27 -7.51
C ARG A 58 -9.47 -7.27 -7.73
N GLN A 59 -9.78 -6.07 -8.22
CA GLN A 59 -8.80 -5.00 -8.41
C GLN A 59 -8.17 -4.55 -7.09
N LEU A 60 -8.98 -4.40 -6.04
CA LEU A 60 -8.50 -4.00 -4.71
C LEU A 60 -7.57 -5.05 -4.09
N LEU A 61 -7.96 -6.33 -4.13
CA LEU A 61 -7.11 -7.43 -3.67
C LEU A 61 -5.79 -7.48 -4.45
N LYS A 62 -5.85 -7.33 -5.77
CA LYS A 62 -4.66 -7.28 -6.62
C LYS A 62 -3.73 -6.13 -6.22
N LYS A 63 -4.25 -4.92 -5.98
CA LYS A 63 -3.46 -3.77 -5.50
C LYS A 63 -2.78 -4.07 -4.15
N LEU A 64 -3.54 -4.59 -3.19
CA LEU A 64 -3.03 -4.93 -1.86
C LEU A 64 -1.92 -5.99 -1.91
N THR A 65 -1.98 -6.94 -2.86
CA THR A 65 -0.90 -7.91 -3.07
C THR A 65 0.41 -7.21 -3.43
N TYR A 66 0.41 -6.29 -4.40
CA TYR A 66 1.64 -5.59 -4.79
C TYR A 66 2.18 -4.68 -3.69
N GLU A 67 1.30 -4.05 -2.91
CA GLU A 67 1.72 -3.23 -1.76
C GLU A 67 2.33 -4.09 -0.65
N MET A 68 1.80 -5.30 -0.40
CA MET A 68 2.39 -6.26 0.54
C MET A 68 3.75 -6.78 0.05
N ASP A 69 3.87 -7.14 -1.22
CA ASP A 69 5.15 -7.59 -1.81
C ASP A 69 6.21 -6.49 -1.68
N PHE A 70 5.84 -5.25 -1.98
CA PHE A 70 6.71 -4.10 -1.82
C PHE A 70 7.14 -3.87 -0.37
N ALA A 71 6.20 -3.88 0.59
CA ALA A 71 6.53 -3.71 2.00
C ALA A 71 7.44 -4.83 2.52
N THR A 72 7.24 -6.06 2.05
CA THR A 72 8.09 -7.21 2.39
C THR A 72 9.51 -7.00 1.88
N GLY A 73 9.68 -6.63 0.60
CA GLY A 73 10.99 -6.33 0.02
C GLY A 73 11.73 -5.22 0.77
N LEU A 74 11.02 -4.16 1.17
CA LEU A 74 11.63 -3.09 1.98
C LEU A 74 12.13 -3.58 3.35
N LEU A 75 11.43 -4.54 3.98
CA LEU A 75 11.86 -5.11 5.26
C LEU A 75 13.03 -6.06 5.10
N GLU A 76 13.06 -6.85 4.03
CA GLU A 76 14.17 -7.74 3.69
C GLU A 76 15.47 -6.96 3.41
N GLU A 77 15.39 -5.85 2.68
CA GLU A 77 16.54 -4.97 2.43
C GLU A 77 17.02 -4.21 3.68
N ALA A 78 16.15 -4.05 4.68
CA ALA A 78 16.45 -3.32 5.90
C ALA A 78 16.94 -4.22 7.07
N ALA A 79 17.01 -5.54 6.85
CA ALA A 79 17.46 -6.54 7.82
C ALA A 79 18.96 -6.82 7.69
#